data_AF-A0A3P3XSE4-F1
#
_entry.id   AF-A0A3P3XSE4-F1
#
_cell.length_a   1.000
_cell.length_b   1.000
_cell.length_c   1.000
_cell.angle_alpha   90.00
_cell.angle_beta   90.00
_cell.angle_gamma   90.00
#
_symmetry.space_group_name_H-M   'P 1'
#
loop_
_entity.id
_entity.type
_entity.pdbx_description
1 polymer ?
#
loop_
_entity_poly.entity_id
_entity_poly.type
_entity_poly.pdbx_seq_one_letter_code
_entity_poly.pdbx_strand_id
1 'polypeptide(L)'
;MARAPFVFFRRGHKVYVQFWNDEKAGYGTARSTGMVTENEALKVVMEWMKAGDPPLARRSIKRKSGFQMTACGYLSDFWKAGSPYVLGKQARGATLLACLCGFRLGEVRGLQWEDVDFANSTIRLCHNLPNSERAAEGLKSPKWGSSREVPAPD
;
A
#
# COMPACT_ATOMS: atom_id res chain seq x y z
N MET A 1 -28.55 -38.54 10.67
CA MET A 1 -27.49 -37.94 11.52
C MET A 1 -27.59 -36.44 11.40
N ALA A 2 -27.73 -35.71 12.50
CA ALA A 2 -27.72 -34.25 12.50
C ALA A 2 -26.33 -33.77 12.05
N ARG A 3 -26.27 -32.91 11.02
CA ARG A 3 -25.02 -32.33 10.53
C ARG A 3 -24.60 -31.19 11.46
N ALA A 4 -23.31 -31.09 11.76
CA ALA A 4 -22.81 -30.00 12.59
C ALA A 4 -22.96 -28.66 11.82
N PRO A 5 -23.59 -27.63 12.44
CA PRO A 5 -23.86 -26.35 11.78
C PRO A 5 -22.58 -25.61 11.38
N PHE A 6 -21.47 -25.91 12.05
CA PHE A 6 -20.15 -25.41 11.71
C PHE A 6 -19.05 -26.39 12.13
N VAL A 7 -17.87 -26.22 11.57
CA VAL A 7 -16.66 -26.97 11.92
C VAL A 7 -15.48 -26.02 12.16
N PHE A 8 -14.66 -26.33 13.16
CA PHE A 8 -13.41 -25.63 13.42
C PHE A 8 -12.23 -26.34 12.78
N PHE A 9 -11.25 -25.55 12.35
CA PHE A 9 -9.94 -26.06 11.93
C PHE A 9 -8.88 -24.99 12.15
N ARG A 10 -7.61 -25.40 12.21
CA ARG A 10 -6.49 -24.49 12.46
C ARG A 10 -5.75 -24.16 11.17
N ARG A 11 -5.33 -22.91 11.04
CA ARG A 11 -4.41 -22.46 9.99
C ARG A 11 -3.34 -21.58 10.63
N GLY A 12 -2.15 -22.16 10.82
CA GLY A 12 -1.13 -21.56 11.68
C GLY A 12 -1.58 -21.53 13.14
N HIS A 13 -1.39 -20.39 13.81
CA HIS A 13 -1.76 -20.19 15.21
C HIS A 13 -3.21 -19.69 15.41
N LYS A 14 -4.03 -19.65 14.36
CA LYS A 14 -5.40 -19.12 14.42
C LYS A 14 -6.42 -20.19 14.12
N VAL A 15 -7.55 -20.11 14.83
CA VAL A 15 -8.73 -20.95 14.61
C VAL A 15 -9.61 -20.31 13.53
N TYR A 16 -10.07 -21.15 12.62
CA TYR A 16 -10.99 -20.81 11.55
C TYR A 16 -12.25 -21.65 11.69
N VAL A 17 -13.37 -21.11 11.22
CA VAL A 17 -14.67 -21.77 11.20
C VAL A 17 -15.23 -21.83 9.78
N GLN A 18 -15.85 -22.94 9.42
CA GLN A 18 -16.70 -23.05 8.24
C GLN A 18 -18.13 -23.34 8.67
N PHE A 19 -19.08 -22.61 8.11
CA PHE A 19 -20.50 -22.84 8.32
C PHE A 19 -21.02 -23.78 7.23
N TRP A 20 -21.92 -24.67 7.62
CA TRP A 20 -22.68 -25.48 6.70
C TRP A 20 -23.59 -24.57 5.86
N ASN A 21 -23.59 -24.76 4.55
CA ASN A 21 -24.44 -24.05 3.62
C ASN A 21 -25.39 -25.05 2.96
N ASP A 22 -26.69 -24.89 3.19
CA ASP A 22 -27.72 -25.79 2.69
C ASP A 22 -27.89 -25.69 1.16
N GLU A 23 -27.71 -24.51 0.57
CA GLU A 23 -27.80 -24.31 -0.89
C GLU A 23 -26.72 -25.07 -1.65
N LYS A 24 -25.51 -25.15 -1.08
CA LYS A 24 -24.34 -25.81 -1.68
C LYS A 24 -24.15 -27.24 -1.20
N ALA A 25 -25.02 -27.72 -0.31
CA ALA A 25 -24.90 -29.01 0.38
C ALA A 25 -23.47 -29.28 0.91
N GLY A 26 -22.84 -28.26 1.49
CA GLY A 26 -21.44 -28.34 1.90
C GLY A 26 -20.98 -27.19 2.79
N TYR A 27 -19.77 -27.32 3.32
CA TYR A 27 -19.16 -26.27 4.13
C TYR A 27 -18.69 -25.11 3.26
N GLY A 28 -19.08 -23.89 3.65
CA GLY A 28 -18.75 -22.67 2.94
C GLY A 28 -17.29 -22.25 3.07
N THR A 29 -16.98 -21.04 2.61
CA THR A 29 -15.65 -20.47 2.74
C THR A 29 -15.30 -20.22 4.20
N ALA A 30 -14.11 -20.64 4.62
CA ALA A 30 -13.64 -20.46 5.97
C ALA A 30 -13.57 -18.99 6.42
N ARG A 31 -13.82 -18.76 7.70
CA ARG A 31 -13.76 -17.45 8.38
C ARG A 31 -12.76 -17.52 9.52
N SER A 32 -11.88 -16.54 9.60
CA SER A 32 -10.95 -16.41 10.74
C SER A 32 -11.74 -15.92 11.95
N THR A 33 -11.69 -16.63 13.07
CA THR A 33 -12.24 -16.12 14.34
C THR A 33 -11.28 -15.12 14.99
N GLY A 34 -10.01 -15.11 14.56
CA GLY A 34 -8.96 -14.26 15.13
C GLY A 34 -8.40 -14.80 16.44
N MET A 35 -8.98 -15.86 16.98
CA MET A 35 -8.62 -16.47 18.26
C MET A 35 -7.64 -17.60 18.07
N VAL A 36 -6.83 -17.84 19.11
CA VAL A 36 -5.83 -18.92 19.13
C VAL A 36 -6.43 -20.21 19.70
N THR A 37 -7.39 -20.09 20.62
CA THR A 37 -8.03 -21.22 21.27
C THR A 37 -9.42 -21.48 20.68
N GLU A 38 -9.84 -22.75 20.71
CA GLU A 38 -11.17 -23.17 20.22
C GLU A 38 -12.31 -22.65 21.11
N ASN A 39 -12.08 -22.54 22.42
CA ASN A 39 -13.09 -22.04 23.35
C ASN A 39 -13.39 -20.54 23.13
N GLU A 40 -12.38 -19.73 22.86
CA GLU A 40 -12.56 -18.32 22.50
C GLU A 40 -13.20 -18.20 21.11
N ALA A 41 -12.77 -19.03 20.16
CA ALA A 41 -13.36 -19.09 18.83
C ALA A 41 -14.86 -19.45 18.88
N LEU A 42 -15.26 -20.35 19.79
CA LEU A 42 -16.65 -20.74 19.99
C LEU A 42 -17.52 -19.57 20.46
N LYS A 43 -17.03 -18.75 21.40
CA LYS A 43 -17.76 -17.54 21.86
C LYS A 43 -18.06 -16.60 20.69
N VAL A 44 -17.06 -16.35 19.84
CA VAL A 44 -17.19 -15.51 18.64
C VAL A 44 -18.21 -16.09 17.65
N VAL A 45 -18.18 -17.41 17.43
CA VAL A 45 -19.14 -18.08 16.54
C VAL A 45 -20.55 -18.00 17.08
N MET A 46 -20.76 -18.16 18.39
CA MET A 46 -22.08 -18.00 19.00
C MET A 46 -22.62 -16.57 18.83
N GLU A 47 -21.77 -15.55 18.94
CA GLU A 47 -22.15 -14.17 18.66
C GLU A 47 -22.58 -13.99 17.20
N TRP A 48 -21.85 -14.56 16.24
CA TRP A 48 -22.22 -14.52 14.82
C TRP A 48 -23.56 -15.24 14.55
N MET A 49 -23.79 -16.38 15.18
CA MET A 49 -25.06 -17.10 15.04
C MET A 49 -26.23 -16.32 15.65
N LYS A 50 -26.01 -15.56 16.73
CA LYS A 50 -27.03 -14.67 17.31
C LYS A 50 -27.30 -13.44 16.43
N ALA A 51 -26.27 -12.91 15.79
CA ALA A 51 -26.36 -11.73 14.93
C ALA A 51 -26.98 -12.03 13.55
N GLY A 52 -27.17 -13.30 13.20
CA GLY A 52 -27.84 -13.73 11.97
C GLY A 52 -26.93 -13.93 10.77
N ASP A 53 -25.72 -13.33 10.75
CA ASP A 53 -24.76 -13.52 9.67
C ASP A 53 -23.30 -13.47 10.13
N PRO A 54 -22.45 -14.43 9.75
CA PRO A 54 -21.02 -14.32 9.96
C PRO A 54 -20.42 -13.23 9.05
N PRO A 55 -19.31 -12.59 9.46
CA PRO A 55 -18.69 -11.54 8.65
C PRO A 55 -18.35 -12.08 7.26
N LEU A 56 -18.55 -11.25 6.24
CA LEU A 56 -18.19 -11.60 4.87
C LEU A 56 -16.72 -12.03 4.80
N ALA A 57 -16.43 -13.10 4.05
CA ALA A 57 -15.05 -13.51 3.83
C ALA A 57 -14.31 -12.31 3.25
N ARG A 58 -13.18 -11.93 3.85
CA ARG A 58 -12.25 -11.03 3.19
C ARG A 58 -11.91 -11.67 1.84
N ARG A 59 -12.41 -11.08 0.76
CA ARG A 59 -12.00 -11.45 -0.59
C ARG A 59 -10.50 -11.18 -0.64
N SER A 60 -9.71 -12.22 -0.79
CA SER A 60 -8.32 -12.05 -1.19
C SER A 60 -8.37 -11.36 -2.54
N ILE A 61 -7.87 -10.13 -2.62
CA ILE A 61 -7.60 -9.49 -3.90
C ILE A 61 -6.56 -10.40 -4.55
N LYS A 62 -7.01 -11.24 -5.50
CA LYS A 62 -6.10 -12.05 -6.32
C LYS A 62 -5.20 -11.05 -7.04
N ARG A 63 -3.99 -10.83 -6.51
CA ARG A 63 -2.91 -10.23 -7.30
C ARG A 63 -2.73 -11.16 -8.49
N LYS A 64 -3.00 -10.69 -9.70
CA LYS A 64 -2.85 -11.50 -10.92
C LYS A 64 -1.40 -11.99 -10.97
N SER A 65 -1.19 -13.24 -10.59
CA SER A 65 0.05 -13.99 -10.80
C SER A 65 0.17 -14.23 -12.30
N GLY A 66 0.85 -13.34 -13.01
CA GLY A 66 0.98 -13.43 -14.46
C GLY A 66 1.35 -12.14 -15.18
N PHE A 67 1.54 -11.01 -14.49
CA PHE A 67 2.09 -9.83 -15.15
C PHE A 67 3.62 -10.00 -15.27
N GLN A 68 4.07 -10.65 -16.36
CA GLN A 68 5.43 -10.42 -16.86
C GLN A 68 5.49 -8.95 -17.27
N MET A 69 5.96 -8.13 -16.34
CA MET A 69 6.06 -6.70 -16.51
C MET A 69 7.18 -6.42 -17.52
N THR A 70 6.81 -6.25 -18.79
CA THR A 70 7.74 -5.67 -19.77
C THR A 70 8.03 -4.23 -19.34
N ALA A 71 9.23 -3.72 -19.64
CA ALA A 71 9.58 -2.34 -19.31
C ALA A 71 8.57 -1.33 -19.89
N CYS A 72 8.08 -1.59 -21.11
CA CYS A 72 7.03 -0.79 -21.75
C CYS A 72 5.69 -0.88 -21.01
N GLY A 73 5.31 -2.07 -20.52
CA GLY A 73 4.10 -2.26 -19.72
C GLY A 73 4.17 -1.54 -18.38
N TYR A 74 5.32 -1.61 -17.70
CA TYR A 74 5.59 -0.84 -16.49
C TYR A 74 5.41 0.65 -16.72
N LEU A 75 6.13 1.22 -17.70
CA LEU A 75 6.07 2.66 -17.99
C LEU A 75 4.67 3.12 -18.37
N SER A 76 3.94 2.30 -19.13
CA SER A 76 2.56 2.58 -19.54
C SER A 76 1.58 2.56 -18.36
N ASP A 77 1.78 1.65 -17.40
CA ASP A 77 0.93 1.56 -16.21
C ASP A 77 1.33 2.56 -15.12
N PHE A 78 2.62 2.95 -15.07
CA PHE A 78 3.18 3.83 -14.06
C PHE A 78 2.44 5.17 -13.97
N TRP A 79 2.12 5.77 -15.12
CA TRP A 79 1.47 7.08 -15.22
C TRP A 79 -0.04 7.07 -15.05
N LYS A 80 -0.68 5.89 -14.98
CA LYS A 80 -2.14 5.80 -14.90
C LYS A 80 -2.66 6.30 -13.55
N ALA A 81 -3.84 6.90 -13.56
CA ALA A 81 -4.50 7.44 -12.37
C ALA A 81 -4.68 6.40 -11.24
N GLY A 82 -4.82 5.11 -11.58
CA GLY A 82 -4.91 3.98 -10.65
C GLY A 82 -3.64 3.14 -10.52
N SER A 83 -2.47 3.68 -10.91
CA SER A 83 -1.19 2.97 -10.89
C SER A 83 -0.90 2.38 -9.50
N PRO A 84 -0.54 1.08 -9.41
CA PRO A 84 -0.17 0.45 -8.15
C PRO A 84 1.22 0.87 -7.66
N TYR A 85 2.02 1.55 -8.49
CA TYR A 85 3.42 1.89 -8.22
C TYR A 85 3.60 3.23 -7.52
N VAL A 86 2.69 4.18 -7.76
CA VAL A 86 2.75 5.52 -7.17
C VAL A 86 1.52 5.78 -6.33
N LEU A 87 1.71 5.75 -5.01
CA LEU A 87 0.67 5.96 -4.02
C LEU A 87 0.48 7.46 -3.76
N GLY A 88 -0.61 8.02 -4.27
CA GLY A 88 -1.04 9.40 -3.99
C GLY A 88 -0.63 10.44 -5.03
N LYS A 89 -1.36 11.55 -5.08
CA LYS A 89 -1.16 12.65 -6.06
C LYS A 89 0.20 13.33 -5.90
N GLN A 90 0.64 13.53 -4.66
CA GLN A 90 1.92 14.17 -4.32
C GLN A 90 3.13 13.37 -4.83
N ALA A 91 3.13 12.05 -4.59
CA ALA A 91 4.21 11.17 -5.04
C ALA A 91 4.34 11.14 -6.58
N ARG A 92 3.23 11.31 -7.30
CA ARG A 92 3.24 11.43 -8.78
C ARG A 92 3.85 12.73 -9.24
N GLY A 93 3.41 13.86 -8.68
CA GLY A 93 3.98 15.17 -9.00
C GLY A 93 5.48 15.19 -8.72
N ALA A 94 5.90 14.69 -7.55
CA ALA A 94 7.31 14.58 -7.16
C ALA A 94 8.13 13.71 -8.14
N THR A 95 7.56 12.60 -8.61
CA THR A 95 8.25 11.73 -9.58
C THR A 95 8.36 12.37 -10.95
N LEU A 96 7.28 13.00 -11.44
CA LEU A 96 7.30 13.73 -12.71
C LEU A 96 8.34 14.84 -12.69
N LEU A 97 8.32 15.65 -11.62
CA LEU A 97 9.28 16.72 -11.42
C LEU A 97 10.72 16.19 -11.44
N ALA A 98 10.98 15.07 -10.73
CA ALA A 98 12.30 14.46 -10.71
C ALA A 98 12.76 13.97 -12.09
N CYS A 99 11.85 13.37 -12.86
CA CYS A 99 12.14 12.87 -14.20
C CYS A 99 12.40 14.00 -15.20
N LEU A 100 11.64 15.09 -15.14
CA LEU A 100 11.75 16.22 -16.07
C LEU A 100 12.94 17.13 -15.76
N CYS A 101 13.26 17.31 -14.47
CA CYS A 101 14.32 18.22 -14.03
C CYS A 101 15.62 17.50 -13.64
N GLY A 102 15.64 16.17 -13.63
CA GLY A 102 16.82 15.38 -13.27
C GLY A 102 17.18 15.44 -11.78
N PHE A 103 16.17 15.45 -10.90
CA PHE A 103 16.39 15.57 -9.45
C PHE A 103 16.80 14.23 -8.85
N ARG A 104 17.72 14.26 -7.90
CA ARG A 104 18.00 13.11 -7.04
C ARG A 104 16.90 12.99 -6.00
N LEU A 105 16.62 11.77 -5.53
CA LEU A 105 15.54 11.51 -4.56
C LEU A 105 15.62 12.40 -3.31
N GLY A 106 16.82 12.66 -2.79
CA GLY A 106 16.99 13.54 -1.63
C GLY A 106 16.85 15.04 -1.96
N GLU A 107 17.10 15.45 -3.20
CA GLU A 107 16.83 16.82 -3.68
C GLU A 107 15.31 17.05 -3.74
N VAL A 108 14.55 16.09 -4.29
CA VAL A 108 13.08 16.13 -4.35
C VAL A 108 12.46 16.25 -2.95
N ARG A 109 13.02 15.51 -1.99
CA ARG A 109 12.53 15.53 -0.59
C ARG A 109 12.94 16.78 0.18
N GLY A 110 14.05 17.40 -0.21
CA GLY A 110 14.59 18.59 0.43
C GLY A 110 14.06 19.90 -0.15
N LEU A 111 13.36 19.85 -1.30
CA LEU A 111 12.83 21.02 -1.98
C LEU A 111 11.91 21.83 -1.07
N GLN A 112 12.22 23.11 -0.90
CA GLN A 112 11.42 24.05 -0.13
C GLN A 112 10.58 24.96 -1.03
N TRP A 113 9.68 25.73 -0.42
CA TRP A 113 8.83 26.66 -1.17
C TRP A 113 9.65 27.82 -1.75
N GLU A 114 10.65 28.26 -1.01
CA GLU A 114 11.54 29.37 -1.34
C GLU A 114 12.50 29.04 -2.49
N ASP A 115 12.64 27.75 -2.82
CA ASP A 115 13.48 27.27 -3.92
C ASP A 115 12.80 27.41 -5.29
N VAL A 116 11.49 27.71 -5.32
CA VAL A 116 10.69 27.79 -6.55
C VAL A 116 10.42 29.24 -6.91
N ASP A 117 10.99 29.69 -8.02
CA ASP A 117 10.71 31.01 -8.59
C ASP A 117 9.61 30.88 -9.67
N PHE A 118 8.40 31.26 -9.28
CA PHE A 118 7.24 31.27 -10.18
C PHE A 118 7.30 32.33 -11.27
N ALA A 119 7.97 33.46 -11.01
CA ALA A 119 8.03 34.54 -11.97
C ALA A 119 8.94 34.16 -13.15
N ASN A 120 10.05 33.47 -12.85
CA ASN A 120 11.02 33.05 -13.84
C ASN A 120 10.87 31.59 -14.26
N SER A 121 9.93 30.85 -13.68
CA SER A 121 9.73 29.41 -13.90
C SER A 121 11.04 28.62 -13.72
N THR A 122 11.74 28.88 -12.62
CA THR A 122 12.99 28.19 -12.28
C THR A 122 12.92 27.57 -10.89
N ILE A 123 13.67 26.47 -10.72
CA ILE A 123 13.79 25.78 -9.44
C ILE A 123 15.27 25.72 -9.05
N ARG A 124 15.58 26.20 -7.86
CA ARG A 124 16.91 26.17 -7.28
C ARG A 124 17.13 24.88 -6.50
N LEU A 125 18.17 24.14 -6.83
CA LEU A 125 18.58 22.93 -6.12
C LEU A 125 19.74 23.23 -5.19
N CYS A 126 19.43 23.54 -3.93
CA CYS A 126 20.43 23.82 -2.90
C CYS A 126 20.28 22.95 -1.64
N HIS A 127 19.36 21.99 -1.63
CA HIS A 127 19.06 21.19 -0.45
C HIS A 127 18.96 19.70 -0.76
N ASN A 128 19.33 18.87 0.21
CA ASN A 128 19.23 17.43 0.13
C ASN A 128 18.75 16.85 1.46
N LEU A 129 17.72 16.01 1.42
CA LEU A 129 17.17 15.30 2.58
C LEU A 129 17.36 13.77 2.43
N PRO A 130 18.42 13.19 3.03
CA PRO A 130 18.72 11.76 2.89
C PRO A 130 17.72 10.86 3.64
N ASN A 131 17.52 9.63 3.14
CA ASN A 131 16.57 8.65 3.67
C ASN A 131 17.05 7.86 4.91
N SER A 132 18.14 8.27 5.55
CA SER A 132 18.67 7.53 6.71
C SER A 132 17.83 7.77 7.95
N GLU A 133 17.75 6.83 8.90
CA GLU A 133 17.19 7.08 10.25
C GLU A 133 17.91 8.23 10.98
N ARG A 134 19.12 8.59 10.53
CA ARG A 134 19.82 9.85 10.85
C ARG A 134 19.22 11.11 10.19
N ALA A 135 18.02 11.04 9.62
CA ALA A 135 17.27 12.19 9.10
C ALA A 135 16.90 13.19 10.20
N ALA A 136 17.16 12.86 11.47
CA ALA A 136 17.24 13.83 12.57
C ALA A 136 18.24 14.97 12.31
N GLU A 137 19.21 14.80 11.39
CA GLU A 137 20.16 15.85 11.00
C GLU A 137 19.54 16.96 10.12
N GLY A 138 18.28 16.80 9.65
CA GLY A 138 17.57 17.84 8.91
C GLY A 138 18.06 18.07 7.48
N LEU A 139 17.68 19.22 6.89
CA LEU A 139 18.12 19.63 5.55
C LEU A 139 19.64 19.77 5.51
N LYS A 140 20.28 19.10 4.55
CA LYS A 140 21.72 19.25 4.31
C LYS A 140 21.97 20.13 3.10
N SER A 141 22.95 21.02 3.24
CA SER A 141 23.55 21.72 2.10
C SER A 141 24.31 20.73 1.21
N PRO A 142 24.46 21.02 -0.09
CA PRO A 142 25.20 20.20 -1.02
C PRO A 142 26.64 20.01 -0.54
N LYS A 143 27.14 18.78 -0.68
CA LYS A 143 28.45 18.33 -0.17
C LYS A 143 29.65 19.19 -0.63
N TRP A 144 29.48 19.96 -1.71
CA TRP A 144 30.52 20.80 -2.30
C TRP A 144 30.04 22.22 -2.59
N GLY A 145 28.97 22.69 -1.94
CA GLY A 145 28.39 24.00 -2.24
C GLY A 145 27.81 24.14 -3.65
N SER A 146 27.74 23.04 -4.41
CA SER A 146 27.19 23.03 -5.77
C SER A 146 25.67 23.15 -5.69
N SER A 147 25.17 24.34 -5.97
CA SER A 147 23.78 24.58 -6.34
C SER A 147 23.65 24.61 -7.86
N ARG A 148 22.45 24.30 -8.36
CA ARG A 148 22.09 24.46 -9.77
C ARG A 148 20.67 24.98 -9.88
N GLU A 149 20.39 25.71 -10.94
CA GLU A 149 19.03 26.12 -11.29
C GLU A 149 18.59 25.33 -12.50
N VAL A 150 17.34 24.87 -12.48
CA VAL A 150 16.70 24.17 -13.59
C VAL A 150 15.44 24.92 -14.00
N PRO A 151 15.02 24.84 -15.27
CA PRO A 151 13.70 25.30 -15.65
C PRO A 151 12.62 24.41 -15.01
N ALA A 152 11.57 25.04 -14.49
CA ALA A 152 10.36 24.37 -14.05
C ALA A 152 9.58 23.88 -15.29
N PRO A 153 9.08 22.63 -15.28
CA PRO A 153 8.25 22.11 -16.35
C PRO A 153 6.83 22.69 -16.26
N ASP A 154 6.21 22.90 -17.43
CA ASP A 154 4.82 23.37 -17.58
C ASP A 154 3.78 22.37 -17.05
#